data_AF-A0A7L8GCW8-F1
#
_entry.id   AF-A0A7L8GCW8-F1
#
_cell.length_a   1.000
_cell.length_b   1.000
_cell.length_c   1.000
_cell.angle_alpha   90.00
_cell.angle_beta   90.00
_cell.angle_gamma   90.00
#
_symmetry.space_group_name_H-M   'P 1'
#
loop_
_entity.id
_entity.type
_entity.pdbx_description
1 polymer ?
#
loop_
_entity_poly.entity_id
_entity_poly.type
_entity_poly.pdbx_seq_one_letter_code
_entity_poly.pdbx_strand_id
1 'polypeptide(L)'
;LPLKFMYFIPLIMFMSMMNWLSVTPYIFSPSFQSMLIFSIAFPLWLATEINRSMNNFSLRISNMLPPFTPMYLIPLMIPVEIVSLIIRPFTLTLRLTINVTASSLMTTLIT
;
A
#
# COMPACT_ATOMS: atom_id res chain seq x y z
N LEU A 1 0.26 16.01 13.25
CA LEU A 1 -0.91 15.11 13.38
C LEU A 1 -2.10 15.55 12.51
N PRO A 2 -2.61 16.80 12.57
CA PRO A 2 -3.79 17.19 11.78
C PRO A 2 -3.52 17.25 10.27
N LEU A 3 -2.35 17.75 9.87
CA LEU A 3 -1.93 17.78 8.45
C LEU A 3 -1.91 16.40 7.80
N LYS A 4 -1.52 15.36 8.55
CA LYS A 4 -1.46 13.99 8.02
C LYS A 4 -2.87 13.50 7.66
N PHE A 5 -3.86 13.73 8.53
CA PHE A 5 -5.27 13.39 8.25
C PHE A 5 -5.84 14.15 7.06
N MET A 6 -5.46 15.43 6.88
CA MET A 6 -6.00 16.28 5.82
C MET A 6 -5.68 15.75 4.41
N TYR A 7 -4.53 15.10 4.21
CA TYR A 7 -4.19 14.46 2.93
C TYR A 7 -4.86 13.09 2.73
N PHE A 8 -5.14 12.35 3.80
CA PHE A 8 -5.73 11.01 3.69
C PHE A 8 -7.24 11.04 3.38
N ILE A 9 -7.97 12.01 3.91
CA ILE A 9 -9.43 12.13 3.74
C ILE A 9 -9.85 12.22 2.25
N PRO A 10 -9.32 13.15 1.43
CA PRO A 10 -9.71 13.22 0.02
C PRO A 10 -9.29 11.98 -0.76
N LEU A 11 -8.15 11.37 -0.40
CA LEU A 11 -7.65 10.17 -1.07
C LEU A 11 -8.52 8.94 -0.79
N ILE A 12 -9.02 8.79 0.44
CA ILE A 12 -9.97 7.73 0.82
C ILE A 12 -11.30 7.93 0.08
N MET A 13 -11.80 9.16 -0.01
CA MET A 13 -13.03 9.46 -0.76
C MET A 13 -12.89 9.20 -2.27
N PHE A 14 -11.73 9.51 -2.85
CA PHE A 14 -11.43 9.20 -4.25
C PHE A 14 -11.38 7.68 -4.49
N MET A 15 -10.71 6.93 -3.61
CA MET A 15 -10.64 5.47 -3.70
C MET A 15 -12.02 4.81 -3.52
N SER A 16 -12.87 5.33 -2.63
CA SER A 16 -14.22 4.81 -2.47
C SER A 16 -15.06 5.08 -3.72
N MET A 17 -15.06 6.28 -4.28
CA MET A 17 -15.79 6.58 -5.52
C MET A 17 -15.40 5.64 -6.67
N MET A 18 -14.10 5.36 -6.83
CA MET A 18 -13.60 4.47 -7.86
C MET A 18 -14.01 3.00 -7.65
N ASN A 19 -14.03 2.53 -6.39
CA ASN A 19 -14.49 1.19 -6.05
C ASN A 19 -16.00 1.02 -6.25
N TRP A 20 -16.79 2.08 -6.09
CA TRP A 20 -18.23 2.02 -6.35
C TRP A 20 -18.53 1.97 -7.85
N LEU A 21 -17.75 2.70 -8.66
CA LEU A 21 -17.84 2.65 -10.12
C LEU A 21 -17.52 1.27 -10.71
N SER A 22 -16.70 0.45 -10.03
CA SER A 22 -16.33 -0.88 -10.53
C SER A 22 -17.37 -1.98 -10.28
N VAL A 23 -18.36 -1.72 -9.42
CA VAL A 23 -19.42 -2.70 -9.09
C VAL A 23 -20.56 -2.65 -10.12
N THR A 24 -20.75 -1.52 -10.80
CA THR A 24 -21.79 -1.39 -11.83
C THR A 24 -21.48 -2.24 -13.06
N PRO A 25 -22.39 -3.12 -13.50
CA PRO A 25 -22.16 -3.97 -14.66
C PRO A 25 -22.04 -3.13 -15.94
N TYR A 26 -21.23 -3.60 -16.89
CA TYR A 26 -20.98 -2.99 -18.21
C TYR A 26 -20.17 -1.68 -18.25
N ILE A 27 -19.52 -1.27 -17.16
CA ILE A 27 -18.63 -0.10 -17.14
C ILE A 27 -17.18 -0.55 -16.91
N PHE A 28 -16.30 -0.26 -17.87
CA PHE A 28 -14.85 -0.38 -17.67
C PHE A 28 -14.38 0.76 -16.78
N SER A 29 -14.18 0.48 -15.48
CA SER A 29 -13.60 1.48 -14.58
C SER A 29 -12.09 1.63 -14.81
N PRO A 30 -11.51 2.84 -14.69
CA PRO A 30 -10.07 3.04 -14.84
C PRO A 30 -9.25 2.32 -13.76
N SER A 31 -9.88 1.89 -12.65
CA SER A 31 -9.23 1.14 -11.56
C SER A 31 -8.95 -0.32 -11.89
N PHE A 32 -9.48 -0.88 -12.98
CA PHE A 32 -9.10 -2.21 -13.45
C PHE A 32 -7.63 -2.27 -13.90
N GLN A 33 -7.10 -1.17 -14.43
CA GLN A 33 -5.70 -1.12 -14.80
C GLN A 33 -4.85 -1.05 -13.54
N SER A 34 -4.17 -2.15 -13.22
CA SER A 34 -3.30 -2.27 -12.05
C SER A 34 -2.25 -1.15 -11.95
N MET A 35 -1.82 -0.61 -13.08
CA MET A 35 -0.88 0.51 -13.12
C MET A 35 -1.43 1.80 -12.51
N LEU A 36 -2.73 2.07 -12.60
CA LEU A 36 -3.33 3.27 -12.02
C LEU A 36 -3.36 3.18 -10.49
N ILE A 37 -3.71 2.01 -9.95
CA ILE A 37 -3.64 1.75 -8.50
C ILE A 37 -2.20 1.80 -8.00
N PHE A 38 -1.24 1.26 -8.77
CA PHE A 38 0.18 1.36 -8.46
C PHE A 38 0.68 2.80 -8.42
N SER A 39 0.29 3.62 -9.40
CA SER A 39 0.66 5.04 -9.47
C SER A 39 0.16 5.86 -8.27
N ILE A 40 -0.93 5.44 -7.61
CA ILE A 40 -1.45 6.14 -6.42
C ILE A 40 -0.83 5.56 -5.13
N ALA A 41 -0.66 4.24 -5.04
CA ALA A 41 -0.13 3.61 -3.84
C ALA A 41 1.37 3.85 -3.63
N PHE A 42 2.16 3.88 -4.71
CA PHE A 42 3.60 4.09 -4.64
C PHE A 42 4.01 5.44 -4.03
N PRO A 43 3.48 6.60 -4.48
CA PRO A 43 3.80 7.88 -3.86
C PRO A 43 3.25 7.99 -2.43
N LEU A 44 2.10 7.37 -2.13
CA LEU A 44 1.55 7.33 -0.78
C LEU A 44 2.51 6.60 0.18
N TRP A 45 2.98 5.42 -0.23
CA TRP A 45 3.96 4.65 0.54
C TRP A 45 5.26 5.42 0.71
N LEU A 46 5.82 5.97 -0.38
CA LEU A 46 7.05 6.78 -0.35
C LEU A 46 6.91 7.96 0.61
N ALA A 47 5.82 8.71 0.57
CA ALA A 47 5.60 9.85 1.45
C ALA A 47 5.58 9.43 2.93
N THR A 48 4.96 8.28 3.26
CA THR A 48 4.95 7.77 4.64
C THR A 48 6.31 7.28 5.09
N GLU A 49 7.07 6.61 4.22
CA GLU A 49 8.40 6.14 4.56
C GLU A 49 9.36 7.32 4.69
N ILE A 50 9.38 8.29 3.77
CA ILE A 50 10.26 9.46 3.87
C ILE A 50 10.00 10.22 5.19
N ASN A 51 8.73 10.47 5.53
CA ASN A 51 8.37 11.12 6.79
C ASN A 51 8.83 10.31 8.02
N ARG A 52 8.73 8.98 7.96
CA ARG A 52 9.21 8.08 9.04
C ARG A 52 10.72 8.16 9.23
N SER A 53 11.51 8.28 8.15
CA SER A 53 12.96 8.49 8.27
C SER A 53 13.29 9.85 8.83
N MET A 54 12.65 10.91 8.32
CA MET A 54 13.01 12.28 8.67
C MET A 54 12.73 12.59 10.14
N ASN A 55 11.63 12.07 10.71
CA ASN A 55 11.30 12.36 12.10
C ASN A 55 12.22 11.64 13.10
N ASN A 56 12.62 10.39 12.85
CA ASN A 56 13.47 9.63 13.76
C ASN A 56 14.36 8.63 13.01
N PHE A 57 15.52 9.08 12.51
CA PHE A 57 16.49 8.21 11.84
C PHE A 57 17.04 7.11 12.76
N SER A 58 17.38 7.44 14.02
CA SER A 58 17.91 6.49 15.01
C SER A 58 16.90 5.38 15.32
N LEU A 59 15.64 5.77 15.56
CA LEU A 59 14.54 4.83 15.83
C LEU A 59 14.21 3.97 14.59
N ARG A 60 14.43 4.49 13.38
CA ARG A 60 14.21 3.73 12.16
C ARG A 60 15.25 2.63 11.99
N ILE A 61 16.52 2.93 12.26
CA ILE A 61 17.61 1.95 12.18
C ILE A 61 17.46 0.90 13.29
N SER A 62 17.07 1.29 14.50
CA SER A 62 16.79 0.33 15.56
C SER A 62 15.61 -0.57 15.22
N ASN A 63 14.56 -0.03 14.58
CA ASN A 63 13.40 -0.82 14.16
C ASN A 63 13.68 -1.80 13.02
N MET A 64 14.81 -1.67 12.31
CA MET A 64 15.21 -2.70 11.34
C MET A 64 15.71 -3.98 12.04
N LEU A 65 15.95 -3.91 13.35
CA LEU A 65 16.42 -5.01 14.17
C LEU A 65 15.45 -5.18 15.35
N PRO A 66 14.54 -6.18 15.35
CA PRO A 66 13.77 -6.52 16.53
C PRO A 66 14.66 -6.60 17.78
N PRO A 67 14.20 -6.03 18.91
CA PRO A 67 14.92 -6.11 20.16
C PRO A 67 15.14 -7.58 20.50
N PHE A 68 16.33 -7.92 21.00
CA PHE A 68 16.74 -9.28 21.40
C PHE A 68 17.16 -10.25 20.28
N THR A 69 17.61 -9.77 19.11
CA THR A 69 18.22 -10.70 18.13
C THR A 69 19.65 -11.10 18.52
N PRO A 70 19.98 -12.40 18.54
CA PRO A 70 21.33 -12.87 18.80
C PRO A 70 22.27 -12.36 17.70
N MET A 71 23.47 -11.94 18.09
CA MET A 71 24.42 -11.21 17.22
C MET A 71 24.78 -11.95 15.93
N TYR A 72 24.62 -13.28 15.91
CA TYR A 72 24.86 -14.13 14.75
C TYR A 72 23.78 -14.03 13.66
N LEU A 73 22.52 -13.76 13.99
CA LEU A 73 21.42 -13.66 13.00
C LEU A 73 21.25 -12.26 12.40
N ILE A 74 21.86 -11.25 13.01
CA ILE A 74 21.85 -9.85 12.55
C ILE A 74 22.16 -9.69 11.06
N PRO A 75 23.25 -10.28 10.51
CA PRO A 75 23.59 -10.09 9.09
C PRO A 75 22.54 -10.66 8.13
N LEU A 76 21.77 -11.66 8.54
CA LEU A 76 20.74 -12.30 7.70
C LEU A 76 19.41 -11.54 7.79
N MET A 77 19.11 -10.89 8.91
CA MET A 77 17.84 -10.20 9.10
C MET A 77 17.75 -8.86 8.34
N ILE A 78 18.86 -8.13 8.21
CA ILE A 78 18.92 -6.85 7.50
C ILE A 78 18.43 -6.97 6.04
N PRO A 79 18.89 -7.93 5.21
CA PRO A 79 18.39 -8.06 3.84
C PRO A 79 16.91 -8.47 3.79
N VAL A 80 16.43 -9.27 4.74
CA VAL A 80 15.00 -9.64 4.81
C VAL A 80 14.13 -8.41 5.10
N GLU A 81 14.57 -7.52 5.99
CA GLU A 81 13.83 -6.28 6.29
C GLU A 81 13.88 -5.28 5.12
N ILE A 82 14.97 -5.26 4.33
CA ILE A 82 15.02 -4.48 3.10
C ILE A 82 14.00 -5.01 2.08
N VAL A 83 13.92 -6.34 1.93
CA VAL A 83 12.94 -6.99 1.05
C VAL A 83 11.51 -6.72 1.56
N SER A 84 11.26 -6.78 2.86
CA SER A 84 9.94 -6.50 3.46
C SER A 84 9.48 -5.06 3.20
N LEU A 85 10.39 -4.08 3.27
CA LEU A 85 10.13 -2.69 2.92
C LEU A 85 9.73 -2.52 1.45
N ILE A 86 10.40 -3.22 0.54
CA ILE A 86 10.11 -3.16 -0.90
C ILE A 86 8.76 -3.81 -1.23
N ILE A 87 8.41 -4.92 -0.57
CA ILE A 87 7.15 -5.65 -0.82
C ILE A 87 5.93 -4.85 -0.31
N ARG A 88 6.10 -3.94 0.65
CA ARG A 88 5.01 -3.16 1.27
C ARG A 88 4.15 -2.37 0.26
N PRO A 89 4.68 -1.55 -0.67
CA PRO A 89 3.87 -0.89 -1.70
C PRO A 89 3.19 -1.88 -2.65
N PHE A 90 3.86 -3.00 -2.99
CA PHE A 90 3.27 -4.05 -3.84
C PHE A 90 2.08 -4.75 -3.17
N THR A 91 2.15 -5.03 -1.87
CA THR A 91 1.02 -5.66 -1.17
C THR A 91 -0.20 -4.74 -1.06
N LEU A 92 0.02 -3.43 -0.92
CA LEU A 92 -1.05 -2.42 -0.95
C LEU A 92 -1.76 -2.37 -2.30
N THR A 93 -1.01 -2.44 -3.41
CA THR A 93 -1.58 -2.38 -4.77
C THR A 93 -2.30 -3.66 -5.14
N LEU A 94 -1.70 -4.81 -4.84
CA LEU A 94 -2.29 -6.12 -5.08
C LEU A 94 -3.59 -6.30 -4.28
N ARG A 95 -3.63 -5.83 -3.03
CA ARG A 95 -4.85 -5.91 -2.20
C ARG A 95 -6.04 -5.20 -2.86
N LEU A 96 -5.82 -3.99 -3.40
CA LEU A 96 -6.90 -3.21 -4.01
C LEU A 96 -7.27 -3.75 -5.40
N THR A 97 -6.29 -4.10 -6.23
CA THR A 97 -6.52 -4.65 -7.58
C THR A 97 -7.25 -5.98 -7.55
N ILE A 98 -6.85 -6.92 -6.67
CA ILE A 98 -7.53 -8.21 -6.53
C ILE A 98 -8.98 -8.01 -6.08
N ASN A 99 -9.24 -7.08 -5.15
CA ASN A 99 -10.61 -6.83 -4.68
C ASN A 99 -11.52 -6.28 -5.79
N VAL A 100 -11.03 -5.32 -6.59
CA VAL A 100 -11.81 -4.71 -7.69
C VAL A 100 -12.00 -5.69 -8.86
N THR A 101 -11.00 -6.50 -9.17
CA THR A 101 -11.11 -7.54 -10.21
C THR A 101 -12.00 -8.69 -9.78
N ALA A 102 -11.89 -9.17 -8.54
CA ALA A 102 -12.79 -10.20 -8.02
C ALA A 102 -14.24 -9.71 -7.99
N SER A 103 -14.51 -8.48 -7.53
CA SER A 103 -15.88 -7.96 -7.44
C SER A 103 -16.56 -7.83 -8.80
N SER A 104 -15.83 -7.37 -9.81
CA SER A 104 -16.35 -7.24 -11.16
C SER A 104 -16.50 -8.58 -11.87
N LEU A 105 -15.56 -9.51 -11.66
CA LEU A 105 -15.72 -10.88 -12.14
C LEU A 105 -16.96 -11.54 -11.52
N MET A 106 -17.19 -11.36 -10.22
CA MET A 106 -18.38 -11.88 -9.55
C MET A 106 -19.67 -11.32 -10.16
N THR A 107 -19.75 -10.00 -10.41
CA THR A 107 -20.96 -9.41 -11.00
C THR A 107 -21.21 -9.92 -12.42
N THR A 108 -20.17 -10.04 -13.25
CA THR A 108 -20.31 -10.60 -14.62
C THR A 108 -20.71 -12.07 -14.67
N LEU A 109 -20.46 -12.85 -13.61
CA LEU A 109 -20.84 -14.27 -13.56
C LEU A 109 -22.25 -14.48 -13.00
N ILE A 110 -22.73 -13.55 -12.17
CA ILE A 110 -24.05 -13.63 -11.53
C ILE A 110 -25.16 -13.10 -12.46
N THR A 111 -24.84 -12.10 -13.29
CA THR A 111 -25.75 -11.54 -14.30
C THR A 111 -25.70 -12.34 -15.59
#